data_AF-A0A2N5HSH7-F1
#
_entry.id   AF-A0A2N5HSH7-F1
#
_cell.length_a   1.000
_cell.length_b   1.000
_cell.length_c   1.000
_cell.angle_alpha   90.00
_cell.angle_beta   90.00
_cell.angle_gamma   90.00
#
_symmetry.space_group_name_H-M   'P 1'
#
loop_
_entity.id
_entity.type
_entity.pdbx_description
1 polymer ?
#
loop_
_entity_poly.entity_id
_entity_poly.type
_entity_poly.pdbx_seq_one_letter_code
_entity_poly.pdbx_strand_id
1 'polypeptide(L)'
;MLLDNTSEIQDMFVTYPDPLNKKYKIGARIRKKTNTEVKMTRRNGPLKIEVNVPLELELISIPSMLGYGDDLQKQKKLKQSIERLLENRLKKLVEKTQKKFKSEPFYWSLEIRPLFSSVKEYEKWDWTNKNFPFADINVNVDIEIIGFGKQIKEEEMKKVRD
;
A
#
# COMPACT_ATOMS: atom_id res chain seq x y z
N MET A 1 -8.23 -6.56 -1.43
CA MET A 1 -7.97 -5.77 -0.20
C MET A 1 -7.06 -4.56 -0.44
N LEU A 2 -5.73 -4.67 -0.61
CA LEU A 2 -4.89 -3.52 -1.06
C LEU A 2 -4.35 -3.65 -2.48
N LEU A 3 -4.01 -4.85 -2.92
CA LEU A 3 -3.57 -5.13 -4.31
C LEU A 3 -4.70 -5.60 -5.22
N ASP A 4 -5.85 -5.92 -4.62
CA ASP A 4 -7.03 -6.46 -5.27
C ASP A 4 -8.14 -5.41 -5.24
N ASN A 5 -8.65 -5.09 -6.44
CA ASN A 5 -9.68 -4.09 -6.70
C ASN A 5 -11.11 -4.65 -6.66
N THR A 6 -11.28 -5.97 -6.54
CA THR A 6 -12.61 -6.61 -6.44
C THR A 6 -13.15 -6.62 -5.01
N SER A 7 -12.33 -6.22 -4.04
CA SER A 7 -12.64 -6.21 -2.61
C SER A 7 -13.00 -4.81 -2.12
N GLU A 8 -14.17 -4.67 -1.48
CA GLU A 8 -14.74 -3.40 -1.01
C GLU A 8 -14.32 -3.02 0.42
N ILE A 9 -13.05 -3.22 0.77
CA ILE A 9 -12.60 -2.85 2.13
C ILE A 9 -12.46 -1.33 2.22
N GLN A 10 -13.34 -0.73 3.02
CA GLN A 10 -13.42 0.72 3.19
C GLN A 10 -12.33 1.25 4.11
N ASP A 11 -12.17 0.67 5.31
CA ASP A 11 -11.24 1.18 6.32
C ASP A 11 -10.41 0.10 6.98
N MET A 12 -9.14 0.41 7.22
CA MET A 12 -8.22 -0.44 7.97
C MET A 12 -7.59 0.37 9.10
N PHE A 13 -7.75 -0.11 10.33
CA PHE A 13 -7.11 0.46 11.51
C PHE A 13 -5.82 -0.27 11.79
N VAL A 14 -4.70 0.44 11.74
CA VAL A 14 -3.36 -0.17 11.79
C VAL A 14 -2.45 0.69 12.67
N THR A 15 -1.51 0.05 13.35
CA THR A 15 -0.44 0.74 14.08
C THR A 15 0.89 0.69 13.31
N TYR A 16 1.57 1.82 13.24
CA TYR A 16 2.90 1.95 12.64
C TYR A 16 3.94 2.31 13.71
N PRO A 17 5.19 1.82 13.61
CA PRO A 17 6.27 2.34 14.45
C PRO A 17 6.44 3.84 14.20
N ASP A 18 6.59 4.61 15.27
CA ASP A 18 6.90 6.03 15.14
C ASP A 18 8.35 6.19 14.63
N PRO A 19 8.57 6.87 13.49
CA PRO A 19 9.90 6.96 12.87
C PRO A 19 10.87 7.89 13.60
N LEU A 20 10.36 8.77 14.46
CA LEU A 20 11.16 9.73 15.23
C LEU A 20 11.35 9.26 16.67
N ASN A 21 10.46 8.40 17.17
CA ASN A 21 10.59 7.77 18.47
C ASN A 21 10.09 6.31 18.45
N LYS A 22 10.99 5.37 18.12
CA LYS A 22 10.68 3.94 17.96
C LYS A 22 10.09 3.24 19.19
N LYS A 23 10.10 3.87 20.37
CA LYS A 23 9.43 3.37 21.58
C LYS A 23 7.90 3.40 21.44
N TYR A 24 7.36 4.30 20.63
CA TYR A 24 5.93 4.49 20.44
C TYR A 24 5.45 3.94 19.09
N LYS A 25 4.14 3.70 19.02
CA LYS A 25 3.43 3.36 17.80
C LYS A 25 2.35 4.39 17.54
N ILE A 26 2.20 4.78 16.28
CA ILE A 26 1.16 5.69 15.80
C ILE A 26 -0.02 4.84 15.35
N GLY A 27 -1.20 5.11 15.89
CA GLY A 27 -2.46 4.54 15.41
C GLY A 27 -2.94 5.33 14.20
N ALA A 28 -3.33 4.63 13.14
CA ALA A 28 -3.80 5.25 11.92
C ALA A 28 -4.97 4.48 11.29
N ARG A 29 -5.82 5.22 10.58
CA ARG A 29 -6.81 4.69 9.65
C ARG A 29 -6.27 4.83 8.25
N ILE A 30 -6.34 3.75 7.48
CA ILE A 30 -5.95 3.71 6.07
C ILE A 30 -7.14 3.26 5.24
N ARG A 31 -7.29 3.90 4.10
CA ARG A 31 -8.19 3.48 3.03
C ARG A 31 -7.54 3.66 1.68
N LYS A 32 -8.05 2.95 0.68
CA LYS A 32 -7.69 3.22 -0.71
C LYS A 32 -8.22 4.61 -1.09
N LYS A 33 -7.36 5.45 -1.68
CA LYS A 33 -7.78 6.72 -2.26
C LYS A 33 -8.59 6.48 -3.54
N THR A 34 -8.06 5.60 -4.38
CA THR A 34 -8.64 5.13 -5.63
C THR A 34 -8.29 3.65 -5.81
N ASN A 35 -8.78 3.03 -6.89
CA ASN A 35 -8.37 1.69 -7.26
C ASN A 35 -6.85 1.61 -7.45
N THR A 36 -6.28 0.46 -7.10
CA THR A 36 -4.88 0.15 -7.37
C THR A 36 -4.67 0.17 -8.87
N GLU A 37 -3.71 0.95 -9.33
CA GLU A 37 -3.39 1.04 -10.75
C GLU A 37 -2.43 -0.09 -11.08
N VAL A 38 -2.79 -0.93 -12.05
CA VAL A 38 -1.98 -2.05 -12.49
C VAL A 38 -1.70 -1.88 -13.96
N LYS A 39 -0.45 -1.51 -14.28
CA LYS A 39 -0.02 -1.31 -15.66
C LYS A 39 0.86 -2.47 -16.09
N MET A 40 0.47 -3.13 -17.17
CA MET A 40 1.23 -4.25 -17.73
C MET A 40 1.83 -3.86 -19.08
N THR A 41 3.12 -4.11 -19.25
CA THR A 41 3.84 -3.83 -20.51
C THR A 41 4.50 -5.09 -21.02
N ARG A 42 4.12 -5.53 -22.22
CA ARG A 42 4.84 -6.58 -22.95
C ARG A 42 6.12 -6.01 -23.55
N ARG A 43 7.23 -6.71 -23.36
CA ARG A 43 8.55 -6.39 -23.94
C ARG A 43 9.20 -7.68 -24.41
N ASN A 44 10.32 -7.60 -25.12
CA ASN A 44 11.19 -8.76 -25.35
C ASN A 44 11.80 -9.19 -24.01
N GLY A 45 11.16 -10.14 -23.32
CA GLY A 45 11.55 -10.61 -21.99
C GLY A 45 10.36 -10.81 -21.05
N PRO A 46 10.59 -10.86 -19.72
CA PRO A 46 9.54 -10.95 -18.72
C PRO A 46 8.49 -9.84 -18.86
N LEU A 47 7.22 -10.18 -18.59
CA LEU A 47 6.16 -9.20 -18.48
C LEU A 47 6.50 -8.20 -17.37
N LYS A 48 6.50 -6.90 -17.67
CA LYS A 48 6.65 -5.86 -16.65
C LYS A 48 5.28 -5.49 -16.09
N ILE A 49 5.12 -5.54 -14.77
CA ILE A 49 3.91 -5.13 -14.05
C ILE A 49 4.29 -4.02 -13.07
N GLU A 50 3.73 -2.83 -13.30
CA GLU A 50 3.85 -1.69 -12.39
C GLU A 50 2.55 -1.55 -11.62
N VAL A 51 2.63 -1.69 -10.29
CA VAL A 51 1.48 -1.63 -9.38
C VAL A 51 1.63 -0.40 -8.51
N ASN A 52 0.69 0.55 -8.63
CA ASN A 52 0.63 1.74 -7.79
C ASN A 52 -0.56 1.63 -6.83
N VAL A 53 -0.28 1.71 -5.53
CA VAL A 53 -1.29 1.59 -4.47
C VAL A 53 -1.51 2.95 -3.82
N PRO A 54 -2.52 3.72 -4.29
CA PRO A 54 -2.81 5.04 -3.73
C PRO A 54 -3.65 4.91 -2.46
N LEU A 55 -3.12 5.46 -1.35
CA LEU A 55 -3.72 5.35 -0.02
C LEU A 55 -3.95 6.72 0.61
N GLU A 56 -5.03 6.84 1.36
CA GLU A 56 -5.22 7.92 2.31
C GLU A 56 -4.90 7.42 3.72
N LEU A 57 -4.22 8.26 4.51
CA LEU A 57 -3.83 8.01 5.88
C LEU A 57 -4.38 9.11 6.79
N GLU A 58 -5.14 8.71 7.80
CA GLU A 58 -5.54 9.59 8.91
C GLU A 58 -4.85 9.11 10.19
N LEU A 59 -4.13 9.98 10.88
CA LEU A 59 -3.56 9.65 12.18
C LEU A 59 -4.63 9.76 13.26
N ILE A 60 -4.84 8.67 13.99
CA ILE A 60 -5.83 8.60 15.08
C ILE A 60 -5.15 8.88 16.42
N SER A 61 -3.94 8.36 16.63
CA SER A 61 -3.24 8.50 17.90
C SER A 61 -1.73 8.63 17.70
N ILE A 62 -1.13 9.60 18.41
CA ILE A 62 0.31 9.87 18.37
C ILE A 62 0.81 9.94 19.83
N PRO A 63 1.08 8.78 20.46
CA PRO A 63 1.51 8.73 21.86
C PRO A 63 2.84 9.43 22.16
N SER A 64 3.68 9.63 21.14
CA SER A 64 4.93 10.38 21.25
C SER A 64 4.72 11.89 21.38
N MET A 65 3.49 12.38 21.17
CA MET A 65 3.11 13.80 21.17
C MET A 65 3.92 14.67 20.19
N LEU A 66 4.57 14.04 19.21
CA LEU A 66 5.28 14.76 18.17
C LEU A 66 4.27 15.40 17.22
N GLY A 67 4.39 16.72 17.03
CA GLY A 67 3.54 17.51 16.13
C GLY A 67 3.79 17.19 14.66
N TYR A 68 3.26 16.05 14.16
CA TYR A 68 3.27 15.69 12.75
C TYR A 68 2.35 16.57 11.90
N GLY A 69 1.34 17.19 12.51
CA GLY A 69 0.43 18.12 11.83
C GLY A 69 1.00 19.53 11.65
N ASP A 70 1.93 19.94 12.53
CA ASP A 70 2.48 21.29 12.56
C ASP A 70 3.85 21.41 11.87
N ASP A 71 4.51 20.28 11.57
CA ASP A 71 5.86 20.23 11.03
C ASP A 71 5.93 19.36 9.76
N LEU A 72 6.07 20.03 8.61
CA LEU A 72 6.12 19.40 7.29
C LEU A 72 7.29 18.41 7.14
N GLN A 73 8.42 18.63 7.82
CA GLN A 73 9.56 17.69 7.75
C GLN A 73 9.27 16.42 8.54
N LYS A 74 8.65 16.54 9.71
CA LYS A 74 8.20 15.37 10.48
C LYS A 74 7.12 14.62 9.71
N GLN A 75 6.16 15.33 9.11
CA GLN A 75 5.12 14.74 8.27
C GLN A 75 5.73 13.94 7.11
N LYS A 76 6.69 14.52 6.38
CA LYS A 76 7.39 13.85 5.28
C LYS A 76 8.13 12.59 5.74
N LYS A 77 8.82 12.65 6.89
CA LYS A 77 9.50 11.48 7.46
C LYS A 77 8.51 10.37 7.84
N LEU A 78 7.35 10.73 8.36
CA LEU A 78 6.27 9.79 8.67
C LEU A 78 5.72 9.12 7.40
N LYS A 79 5.30 9.92 6.42
CA LYS A 79 4.82 9.46 5.11
C LYS A 79 5.79 8.43 4.52
N GLN A 80 7.05 8.83 4.31
CA GLN A 80 8.06 7.97 3.70
C GLN A 80 8.37 6.70 4.51
N SER A 81 8.29 6.76 5.84
CA SER A 81 8.50 5.58 6.68
C SER A 81 7.38 4.54 6.48
N ILE A 82 6.13 5.00 6.41
CA ILE A 82 4.97 4.13 6.22
C ILE A 82 4.94 3.58 4.79
N GLU A 83 5.20 4.40 3.78
CA GLU A 83 5.32 3.98 2.37
C GLU A 83 6.34 2.85 2.22
N ARG A 84 7.58 3.07 2.66
CA ARG A 84 8.63 2.03 2.58
C ARG A 84 8.26 0.76 3.33
N LEU A 85 7.59 0.87 4.48
CA LEU A 85 7.14 -0.30 5.24
C LEU A 85 6.11 -1.11 4.44
N LEU A 86 5.11 -0.44 3.88
CA LEU A 86 4.04 -1.07 3.12
C LEU A 86 4.56 -1.65 1.80
N GLU A 87 5.37 -0.89 1.05
CA GLU A 87 6.04 -1.38 -0.16
C GLU A 87 6.81 -2.66 0.10
N ASN A 88 7.64 -2.69 1.13
CA ASN A 88 8.43 -3.89 1.47
C ASN A 88 7.53 -5.08 1.84
N ARG A 89 6.42 -4.86 2.53
CA ARG A 89 5.47 -5.92 2.90
C ARG A 89 4.72 -6.45 1.68
N LEU A 90 4.25 -5.56 0.81
CA LEU A 90 3.53 -5.92 -0.40
C LEU A 90 4.45 -6.61 -1.43
N LYS A 91 5.68 -6.11 -1.63
CA LYS A 91 6.70 -6.79 -2.46
C LYS A 91 6.97 -8.20 -1.96
N LYS A 92 7.18 -8.39 -0.65
CA LYS A 92 7.36 -9.73 -0.06
C LYS A 92 6.15 -10.64 -0.25
N LEU A 93 4.93 -10.09 -0.16
CA LEU A 93 3.71 -10.84 -0.43
C LEU A 93 3.69 -11.31 -1.89
N VAL A 94 3.90 -10.41 -2.85
CA VAL A 94 3.97 -10.70 -4.29
C VAL A 94 5.05 -11.74 -4.62
N GLU A 95 6.25 -11.58 -4.06
CA GLU A 95 7.33 -12.54 -4.26
C GLU A 95 6.95 -13.94 -3.75
N LYS A 96 6.27 -14.01 -2.60
CA LYS A 96 5.79 -15.28 -2.05
C LYS A 96 4.72 -15.90 -2.94
N THR A 97 3.83 -15.10 -3.53
CA THR A 97 2.80 -15.58 -4.47
C THR A 97 3.41 -16.07 -5.78
N GLN A 98 4.45 -15.40 -6.30
CA GLN A 98 5.18 -15.85 -7.49
C GLN A 98 5.99 -17.13 -7.23
N LYS A 99 6.84 -17.13 -6.20
CA LYS A 99 7.87 -18.18 -5.98
C LYS A 99 7.34 -19.42 -5.26
N LYS A 100 6.52 -19.22 -4.22
CA LYS A 100 6.05 -20.33 -3.37
C LYS A 100 4.72 -20.88 -3.84
N PHE A 101 3.74 -20.01 -4.09
CA PHE A 101 2.38 -20.42 -4.39
C PHE A 101 2.12 -20.61 -5.89
N LYS A 102 2.95 -19.99 -6.74
CA LYS A 102 2.78 -19.97 -8.21
C LYS A 102 1.34 -19.61 -8.62
N SER A 103 0.73 -18.68 -7.90
CA SER A 103 -0.66 -18.30 -8.06
C SER A 103 -0.83 -16.82 -7.75
N GLU A 104 -1.77 -16.16 -8.43
CA GLU A 104 -2.00 -14.73 -8.37
C GLU A 104 -3.36 -14.46 -7.71
N PRO A 105 -3.41 -14.04 -6.43
CA PRO A 105 -4.67 -13.86 -5.69
C PRO A 105 -5.17 -12.41 -5.69
N PHE A 106 -4.65 -11.55 -6.57
CA PHE A 106 -4.96 -10.11 -6.61
C PHE A 106 -5.93 -9.71 -7.73
N TYR A 107 -6.34 -10.68 -8.56
CA TYR A 107 -7.18 -10.50 -9.74
C TYR A 107 -6.58 -9.63 -10.85
N TRP A 108 -5.25 -9.49 -10.90
CA TRP A 108 -4.56 -8.72 -11.94
C TRP A 108 -4.75 -9.32 -13.35
N SER A 109 -5.07 -10.62 -13.43
CA SER A 109 -5.50 -11.22 -14.69
C SER A 109 -6.66 -10.49 -15.38
N LEU A 110 -7.52 -9.79 -14.64
CA LEU A 110 -8.63 -9.02 -15.20
C LEU A 110 -8.15 -7.82 -16.04
N GLU A 111 -6.97 -7.28 -15.75
CA GLU A 111 -6.40 -6.13 -16.46
C GLU A 111 -5.75 -6.54 -17.79
N ILE A 112 -5.20 -7.76 -17.87
CA ILE A 112 -4.52 -8.24 -19.09
C ILE A 112 -5.46 -8.96 -20.06
N ARG A 113 -6.53 -9.60 -19.57
CA ARG A 113 -7.49 -10.36 -20.40
C ARG A 113 -8.07 -9.54 -21.57
N PRO A 114 -8.45 -8.26 -21.40
CA PRO A 114 -8.98 -7.45 -22.50
C PRO A 114 -7.98 -7.18 -23.63
N LEU A 115 -6.68 -7.42 -23.41
CA LEU A 115 -5.64 -7.22 -24.43
C LEU A 115 -5.53 -8.38 -25.44
N PHE A 116 -6.32 -9.43 -25.29
CA PHE A 116 -6.33 -10.58 -26.19
C PHE A 116 -7.59 -10.57 -27.06
N SER A 117 -7.46 -10.98 -28.33
CA SER A 117 -8.59 -11.03 -29.25
C SER A 117 -9.55 -12.19 -28.95
N SER A 118 -9.12 -13.19 -28.18
CA SER A 118 -9.97 -14.30 -27.75
C SER A 118 -9.52 -14.94 -26.44
N VAL A 119 -10.45 -15.63 -25.77
CA VAL A 119 -10.16 -16.43 -24.57
C VAL A 119 -9.09 -17.50 -24.86
N LYS A 120 -9.17 -18.17 -26.02
CA LYS A 120 -8.18 -19.18 -26.43
C LYS A 120 -6.77 -18.61 -26.55
N GLU A 121 -6.64 -17.36 -27.01
CA GLU A 121 -5.34 -16.69 -27.12
C GLU A 121 -4.76 -16.40 -25.72
N TYR A 122 -5.60 -15.90 -24.81
CA TYR A 122 -5.23 -15.67 -23.41
C TYR A 122 -4.81 -16.96 -22.69
N GLU A 123 -5.58 -18.05 -22.86
CA GLU A 123 -5.28 -19.37 -22.29
C GLU A 123 -3.96 -19.93 -22.80
N LYS A 124 -3.70 -19.81 -24.12
CA LYS A 124 -2.43 -20.22 -24.72
C LYS A 124 -1.24 -19.41 -24.20
N TRP A 125 -1.44 -18.11 -23.99
CA TRP A 125 -0.44 -17.25 -23.40
C TRP A 125 -0.11 -17.67 -21.97
N ASP A 126 -1.08 -18.21 -21.22
CA ASP A 126 -0.94 -18.87 -19.91
C ASP A 126 -0.45 -17.92 -18.80
N TRP A 127 -1.39 -17.10 -18.30
CA TRP A 127 -1.13 -16.18 -17.19
C TRP A 127 -0.53 -16.88 -15.97
N THR A 128 -1.18 -17.96 -15.53
CA THR A 128 -0.93 -18.59 -14.23
C THR A 128 0.42 -19.29 -14.17
N ASN A 129 0.81 -20.03 -15.22
CA ASN A 129 2.01 -20.85 -15.14
C ASN A 129 3.21 -20.23 -15.85
N LYS A 130 3.02 -19.42 -16.90
CA LYS A 130 4.12 -18.91 -17.74
C LYS A 130 4.43 -17.43 -17.55
N ASN A 131 3.43 -16.59 -17.25
CA ASN A 131 3.65 -15.15 -17.21
C ASN A 131 3.77 -14.61 -15.79
N PHE A 132 2.77 -14.82 -14.94
CA PHE A 132 2.77 -14.26 -13.59
C PHE A 132 3.98 -14.70 -12.73
N PRO A 133 4.33 -16.01 -12.64
CA PRO A 133 5.43 -16.45 -11.78
C PRO A 133 6.80 -15.87 -12.17
N PHE A 134 6.95 -15.42 -13.41
CA PHE A 134 8.20 -14.92 -13.98
C PHE A 134 8.17 -13.43 -14.33
N ALA A 135 7.04 -12.75 -14.09
CA ALA A 135 6.89 -11.32 -14.35
C ALA A 135 7.83 -10.48 -13.46
N ASP A 136 8.32 -9.38 -14.01
CA ASP A 136 9.03 -8.33 -13.26
C ASP A 136 7.98 -7.38 -12.66
N ILE A 137 7.77 -7.49 -11.34
CA ILE A 137 6.69 -6.80 -10.64
C ILE A 137 7.26 -5.77 -9.67
N ASN A 138 6.97 -4.50 -9.93
CA ASN A 138 7.27 -3.43 -9.00
C ASN A 138 5.99 -2.88 -8.36
N VAL A 139 5.97 -2.86 -7.03
CA VAL A 139 4.87 -2.31 -6.23
C VAL A 139 5.32 -1.01 -5.57
N ASN A 140 4.61 0.07 -5.81
CA ASN A 140 4.80 1.36 -5.17
C ASN A 140 3.57 1.70 -4.32
N VAL A 141 3.79 2.40 -3.22
CA VAL A 141 2.71 2.89 -2.35
C VAL A 141 2.84 4.40 -2.26
N ASP A 142 1.79 5.12 -2.62
CA ASP A 142 1.72 6.58 -2.46
C ASP A 142 0.69 6.92 -1.39
N ILE A 143 1.14 7.58 -0.33
CA ILE A 143 0.29 7.94 0.81
C ILE A 143 -0.04 9.43 0.78
N GLU A 144 -1.31 9.76 0.84
CA GLU A 144 -1.79 11.09 1.19
C GLU A 144 -2.21 11.13 2.66
N ILE A 145 -1.63 12.06 3.44
CA ILE A 145 -2.05 12.26 4.82
C ILE A 145 -3.20 13.26 4.82
N ILE A 146 -4.41 12.78 5.12
CA ILE A 146 -5.65 13.56 5.04
C ILE A 146 -6.07 14.16 6.39
N GLY A 147 -5.47 13.71 7.49
CA GLY A 147 -5.84 14.16 8.82
C GLY A 147 -4.91 13.69 9.92
N PHE A 148 -4.92 14.43 11.02
CA PHE A 148 -4.04 14.21 12.18
C PHE A 148 -4.78 13.88 13.47
N GLY A 149 -6.11 13.67 13.36
CA GLY A 149 -7.00 13.50 14.50
C GLY A 149 -7.06 14.74 15.39
N LYS A 150 -7.78 14.64 16.50
CA LYS A 150 -7.77 15.68 17.54
C LYS A 150 -6.51 15.51 18.40
N GLN A 151 -5.56 16.40 18.25
CA GLN A 151 -4.34 16.42 19.07
C GLN A 151 -4.57 17.31 20.29
N ILE A 152 -4.45 16.75 21.49
CA ILE A 152 -4.42 17.54 22.73
C ILE A 152 -3.04 18.19 22.80
N LYS A 153 -2.99 19.52 22.87
CA LYS A 153 -1.71 20.24 22.96
C LYS A 153 -1.13 20.05 24.37
N GLU A 154 0.20 20.04 24.47
CA GLU A 154 0.89 19.88 25.76
C GLU A 154 0.49 20.99 26.76
N GLU A 155 0.21 22.19 26.27
CA GLU A 155 -0.32 23.32 27.05
C GLU A 155 -1.72 23.05 27.63
N GLU A 156 -2.55 22.29 26.92
CA GLU A 156 -3.89 21.91 27.37
C GLU A 156 -3.80 20.78 28.41
N MET A 157 -2.85 19.84 28.25
CA MET A 157 -2.61 18.81 29.25
C MET A 157 -2.17 19.38 30.61
N LYS A 158 -1.38 20.47 30.63
CA LYS A 158 -0.99 21.15 31.87
C LYS A 158 -2.18 21.76 32.61
N LYS A 159 -3.27 22.09 31.91
CA LYS A 159 -4.51 22.65 32.48
C LYS A 159 -5.49 21.57 32.98
N VAL A 160 -5.27 20.31 32.60
CA VAL A 160 -6.12 19.15 32.94
C VAL A 160 -5.51 18.28 34.04
N ARG A 161 -4.28 18.58 34.47
CA ARG A 161 -3.69 17.94 35.65
C ARG A 161 -4.29 18.59 36.90
N ASP A 162 -5.04 17.79 37.67
CA ASP A 162 -5.45 18.10 39.05
C ASP A 162 -4.25 18.36 39.96
#